data_AF-A0A534HZD4-F1
#
_entry.id   AF-A0A534HZD4-F1
#
_cell.length_a   1.000
_cell.length_b   1.000
_cell.length_c   1.000
_cell.angle_alpha   90.00
_cell.angle_beta   90.00
_cell.angle_gamma   90.00
#
_symmetry.space_group_name_H-M   'P 1'
#
loop_
_entity.id
_entity.type
_entity.pdbx_description
1 polymer ?
#
loop_
_entity_poly.entity_id
_entity_poly.type
_entity_poly.pdbx_seq_one_letter_code
_entity_poly.pdbx_strand_id
1 'polypeptide(L)'
;MRPRVPSACHPRGVVRSRAQAPRGKRSDWQRSDERGRLVSAAGLEQLPVLLHGARGLLAAYAAVEVPLLAGLIRSRSPLRGIVLSPVLAVPLTLAAGVGIAALGPFLRGFGIAEESLLQYSIGASVCAAVGYFTGRAVVRPEPPARTHQRGAIVIDARRAVRTSRRRLGLSRTFSRRRRLARDALTLAGFPVTSEDEVKHFKLIGATGTGKSTAIRELLGAALARGDCAVIADPDGGYLRHFYDRERGDVVLNPFEPGSARWDLFGEISNDYDVEQLARSLIPDHEGTDRSWRAYARTFFSAVTSQAHAAGSRDVRELYRLLVTAGTAELKTLVAGTPAQPFLEEHNGRMFDSIRSVTSSAVSALDYVS
;
A
#
# COMPACT_ATOMS: atom_id res chain seq x y z
N MET A 1 6.10 29.28 22.71
CA MET A 1 5.65 27.93 23.14
C MET A 1 5.28 27.14 21.89
N ARG A 2 6.08 26.15 21.49
CA ARG A 2 5.80 25.24 20.36
C ARG A 2 5.41 23.87 20.93
N PRO A 3 4.30 23.22 20.51
CA PRO A 3 4.02 21.86 20.94
C PRO A 3 4.86 20.87 20.11
N ARG A 4 5.52 19.96 20.81
CA ARG A 4 6.27 18.82 20.27
C ARG A 4 5.30 17.74 19.83
N VAL A 5 5.51 17.21 18.62
CA VAL A 5 4.86 16.01 18.10
C VAL A 5 5.52 14.76 18.72
N PRO A 6 4.77 13.74 19.16
CA PRO A 6 5.34 12.45 19.54
C PRO A 6 5.65 11.60 18.31
N SER A 7 6.85 11.04 18.28
CA SER A 7 7.36 10.13 17.26
C SER A 7 6.73 8.74 17.37
N ALA A 8 6.32 8.20 16.22
CA ALA A 8 5.66 6.91 16.07
C ALA A 8 6.55 5.71 16.44
N CYS A 9 5.95 4.76 17.16
CA CYS A 9 6.51 3.47 17.52
C CYS A 9 6.84 2.61 16.29
N HIS A 10 8.02 2.00 16.32
CA HIS A 10 8.51 1.02 15.35
C HIS A 10 8.09 -0.40 15.80
N PRO A 11 7.44 -1.24 14.96
CA PRO A 11 7.16 -2.62 15.32
C PRO A 11 8.25 -3.54 14.77
N ARG A 12 9.14 -4.02 15.64
CA ARG A 12 9.99 -5.19 15.36
C ARG A 12 10.01 -6.12 16.57
N GLY A 13 8.92 -6.86 16.74
CA GLY A 13 8.90 -8.12 17.47
C GLY A 13 9.28 -9.25 16.51
N VAL A 14 10.57 -9.58 16.42
CA VAL A 14 11.01 -10.89 15.92
C VAL A 14 11.98 -11.45 16.94
N VAL A 15 11.54 -12.55 17.54
CA VAL A 15 12.21 -13.37 18.54
C VAL A 15 13.63 -13.74 18.08
N ARG A 16 14.65 -13.39 18.86
CA ARG A 16 16.01 -13.91 18.69
C ARG A 16 16.03 -15.38 19.13
N SER A 17 16.41 -16.29 18.23
CA SER A 17 16.73 -17.66 18.61
C SER A 17 17.99 -17.67 19.48
N ARG A 18 17.83 -18.04 20.75
CA ARG A 18 18.91 -18.36 21.69
C ARG A 18 19.82 -19.42 21.08
N ALA A 19 21.11 -19.11 20.96
CA ALA A 19 22.14 -20.13 20.78
C ALA A 19 22.21 -20.98 22.05
N GLN A 20 21.96 -22.27 21.93
CA GLN A 20 22.21 -23.26 22.98
C GLN A 20 23.72 -23.47 23.08
N ALA A 21 24.26 -23.31 24.29
CA ALA A 21 25.61 -23.72 24.64
C ALA A 21 25.72 -25.26 24.63
N PRO A 22 26.82 -25.86 24.15
CA PRO A 22 27.16 -27.21 24.53
C PRO A 22 27.92 -27.20 25.87
N ARG A 23 27.34 -27.91 26.83
CA ARG A 23 27.98 -28.36 28.08
C ARG A 23 29.28 -29.09 27.76
N GLY A 24 30.28 -28.85 28.60
CA GLY A 24 31.56 -29.54 28.55
C GLY A 24 31.44 -31.05 28.75
N LYS A 25 32.32 -31.78 28.06
CA LYS A 25 32.92 -33.02 28.55
C LYS A 25 34.43 -32.88 28.43
N ARG A 26 35.06 -32.61 29.58
CA ARG A 26 36.43 -33.03 29.87
C ARG A 26 36.41 -34.55 29.97
N SER A 27 37.13 -35.25 29.10
CA SER A 27 37.89 -36.49 29.34
C SER A 27 38.13 -37.23 28.02
N ASP A 28 39.23 -36.90 27.33
CA ASP A 28 40.00 -37.88 26.52
C ASP A 28 41.24 -37.20 25.89
N TRP A 29 42.04 -36.51 26.71
CA TRP A 29 43.34 -35.95 26.28
C TRP A 29 44.51 -36.93 26.48
N GLN A 30 44.24 -38.19 26.85
CA GLN A 30 45.28 -39.20 27.13
C GLN A 30 45.19 -40.45 26.24
N ARG A 31 44.30 -40.50 25.23
CA ARG A 31 44.15 -41.67 24.35
C ARG A 31 44.37 -41.40 22.85
N SER A 32 44.69 -40.16 22.49
CA SER A 32 44.98 -39.72 21.11
C SER A 32 46.47 -39.56 20.82
N ASP A 33 47.32 -39.46 21.84
CA ASP A 33 48.78 -39.29 21.68
C ASP A 33 49.51 -40.61 21.31
N GLU A 34 48.86 -41.76 21.49
CA GLU A 34 49.40 -43.07 21.06
C GLU A 34 48.97 -43.49 19.65
N ARG A 35 47.86 -42.96 19.11
CA ARG A 35 47.49 -43.20 17.69
C ARG A 35 48.15 -42.24 16.71
N GLY A 36 48.54 -41.05 17.18
CA GLY A 36 49.28 -40.06 16.38
C GLY A 36 50.76 -40.42 16.17
N ARG A 37 51.33 -41.32 16.96
CA ARG A 37 52.73 -41.80 16.81
C ARG A 37 52.85 -43.19 16.18
N LEU A 38 51.75 -43.89 15.94
CA LEU A 38 51.72 -45.21 15.29
C LEU A 38 51.30 -45.17 13.81
N VAL A 39 50.92 -44.02 13.25
CA VAL A 39 51.08 -43.77 11.81
C VAL A 39 52.51 -43.30 11.58
N SER A 40 53.39 -44.26 11.82
CA SER A 40 54.83 -44.20 11.66
C SER A 40 55.24 -43.56 10.34
N ALA A 41 56.37 -42.85 10.40
CA ALA A 41 57.19 -42.31 9.32
C ALA A 41 57.45 -43.29 8.14
N ALA A 42 57.03 -44.55 8.22
CA ALA A 42 57.08 -45.52 7.13
C ALA A 42 56.08 -45.25 5.98
N GLY A 43 54.98 -44.51 6.19
CA GLY A 43 53.98 -44.23 5.13
C GLY A 43 54.27 -42.97 4.29
N LEU A 44 54.99 -42.00 4.86
CA LEU A 44 55.27 -40.70 4.21
C LEU A 44 56.52 -40.75 3.32
N GLU A 45 57.46 -41.66 3.61
CA GLU A 45 58.62 -41.97 2.75
C GLU A 45 58.20 -42.68 1.44
N GLN A 46 56.98 -43.23 1.37
CA GLN A 46 56.44 -43.92 0.18
C GLN A 46 55.54 -43.02 -0.70
N LEU A 47 55.30 -41.78 -0.29
CA LEU A 47 54.47 -40.82 -1.04
C LEU A 47 54.97 -40.56 -2.48
N PRO A 48 56.29 -40.42 -2.74
CA PRO A 48 56.79 -40.30 -4.09
C PRO A 48 56.36 -41.52 -4.92
N VAL A 49 56.63 -42.73 -4.44
CA VAL A 49 56.34 -44.00 -5.14
C VAL A 49 54.84 -44.20 -5.43
N LEU A 50 53.95 -43.68 -4.59
CA LEU A 50 52.49 -43.77 -4.76
C LEU A 50 51.92 -42.74 -5.75
N LEU A 51 52.65 -41.66 -6.01
CA LEU A 51 52.26 -40.58 -6.93
C LEU A 51 52.85 -40.75 -8.34
N HIS A 52 53.62 -41.80 -8.60
CA HIS A 52 54.12 -42.09 -9.94
C HIS A 52 53.04 -42.76 -10.82
N GLY A 53 52.94 -42.33 -12.09
CA GLY A 53 52.03 -42.90 -13.08
C GLY A 53 50.55 -42.53 -12.87
N ALA A 54 49.65 -43.46 -13.23
CA ALA A 54 48.20 -43.21 -13.24
C ALA A 54 47.60 -42.84 -11.86
N ARG A 55 48.24 -43.25 -10.76
CA ARG A 55 47.78 -42.96 -9.39
C ARG A 55 48.04 -41.51 -8.97
N GLY A 56 49.12 -40.89 -9.45
CA GLY A 56 49.40 -39.47 -9.24
C GLY A 56 48.40 -38.56 -9.94
N LEU A 57 47.98 -38.93 -11.15
CA LEU A 57 46.95 -38.19 -11.89
C LEU A 57 45.61 -38.20 -11.16
N LEU A 58 45.23 -39.36 -10.59
CA LEU A 58 44.01 -39.47 -9.77
C LEU A 58 44.09 -38.64 -8.49
N ALA A 59 45.25 -38.62 -7.82
CA ALA A 59 45.45 -37.81 -6.62
C ALA A 59 45.40 -36.30 -6.92
N ALA A 60 46.03 -35.85 -8.00
CA ALA A 60 45.98 -34.46 -8.46
C ALA A 60 44.56 -34.03 -8.86
N TYR A 61 43.82 -34.92 -9.52
CA TYR A 61 42.42 -34.70 -9.85
C TYR A 61 41.55 -34.59 -8.58
N ALA A 62 41.70 -35.50 -7.63
CA ALA A 62 40.96 -35.46 -6.36
C ALA A 62 41.27 -34.19 -5.53
N ALA A 63 42.52 -33.72 -5.55
CA ALA A 63 42.95 -32.49 -4.88
C ALA A 63 42.29 -31.22 -5.44
N VAL A 64 41.78 -31.26 -6.66
CA VAL A 64 41.01 -30.16 -7.28
C VAL A 64 39.51 -30.40 -7.15
N GLU A 65 39.03 -31.62 -7.40
CA GLU A 65 37.59 -31.95 -7.44
C GLU A 65 36.93 -31.84 -6.07
N VAL A 66 37.57 -32.32 -4.99
CA VAL A 66 36.98 -32.25 -3.65
C VAL A 66 36.79 -30.79 -3.19
N PRO A 67 37.78 -29.88 -3.34
CA PRO A 67 37.59 -28.46 -3.02
C PRO A 67 36.66 -27.74 -4.00
N LEU A 68 36.62 -28.13 -5.28
CA LEU A 68 35.68 -27.60 -6.27
C LEU A 68 34.23 -27.89 -5.88
N LEU A 69 33.92 -29.14 -5.55
CA LEU A 69 32.62 -29.57 -5.01
C LEU A 69 32.27 -28.81 -3.73
N ALA A 70 33.23 -28.67 -2.79
CA ALA A 70 33.00 -27.90 -1.56
C ALA A 70 32.67 -26.42 -1.84
N GLY A 71 33.31 -25.81 -2.85
CA GLY A 71 33.02 -24.46 -3.32
C GLY A 71 31.63 -24.34 -3.95
N LEU A 72 31.22 -25.32 -4.77
CA LEU A 72 29.91 -25.38 -5.41
C LEU A 72 28.77 -25.60 -4.41
N ILE A 73 28.97 -26.46 -3.41
CA ILE A 73 28.00 -26.70 -2.33
C ILE A 73 27.84 -25.45 -1.46
N ARG A 74 28.96 -24.81 -1.06
CA ARG A 74 28.91 -23.57 -0.26
C ARG A 74 28.32 -22.38 -1.01
N SER A 75 28.41 -22.35 -2.33
CA SER A 75 27.81 -21.31 -3.18
C SER A 75 26.36 -21.59 -3.57
N ARG A 76 25.76 -22.70 -3.08
CA ARG A 76 24.39 -23.14 -3.41
C ARG A 76 24.17 -23.32 -4.91
N SER A 77 25.14 -23.93 -5.59
CA SER A 77 25.04 -24.27 -7.01
C SER A 77 23.80 -25.13 -7.29
N PRO A 78 23.09 -24.90 -8.42
CA PRO A 78 22.02 -25.81 -8.85
C PRO A 78 22.57 -27.23 -9.08
N LEU A 79 21.71 -28.25 -8.95
CA LEU A 79 22.09 -29.67 -9.07
C LEU A 79 22.90 -29.98 -10.34
N ARG A 80 22.61 -29.28 -11.45
CA ARG A 80 23.37 -29.40 -12.71
C ARG A 80 24.85 -29.01 -12.55
N GLY A 81 25.15 -27.96 -11.79
CA GLY A 81 26.52 -27.51 -11.55
C GLY A 81 27.31 -28.47 -10.66
N ILE A 82 26.64 -29.17 -9.74
CA ILE A 82 27.25 -30.21 -8.90
C ILE A 82 27.51 -31.48 -9.74
N VAL A 83 26.57 -31.88 -10.60
CA VAL A 83 26.73 -33.06 -11.46
C VAL A 83 27.81 -32.85 -12.53
N LEU A 84 28.02 -31.62 -12.98
CA LEU A 84 29.05 -31.26 -13.96
C LEU A 84 30.43 -30.96 -13.35
N SER A 85 30.58 -31.01 -12.01
CA SER A 85 31.88 -30.72 -11.37
C SER A 85 33.02 -31.62 -11.87
N PRO A 86 32.83 -32.94 -12.12
CA PRO A 86 33.93 -33.78 -12.57
C PRO A 86 34.48 -33.35 -13.94
N VAL A 87 33.59 -32.88 -14.82
CA VAL A 87 33.96 -32.40 -16.16
C VAL A 87 34.72 -31.07 -16.06
N LEU A 88 34.36 -30.21 -15.12
CA LEU A 88 35.04 -28.94 -14.87
C LEU A 88 36.40 -29.11 -14.16
N ALA A 89 36.56 -30.15 -13.35
CA ALA A 89 37.82 -30.43 -12.66
C ALA A 89 38.94 -30.86 -13.63
N VAL A 90 38.63 -31.59 -14.71
CA VAL A 90 39.65 -32.06 -15.67
C VAL A 90 40.53 -30.93 -16.24
N PRO A 91 39.98 -29.87 -16.88
CA PRO A 91 40.82 -28.78 -17.39
C PRO A 91 41.48 -27.98 -16.27
N LEU A 92 40.85 -27.91 -15.09
CA LEU A 92 41.38 -27.18 -13.94
C LEU A 92 42.60 -27.88 -13.33
N THR A 93 42.57 -29.21 -13.23
CA THR A 93 43.69 -30.04 -12.81
C THR A 93 44.86 -29.94 -13.80
N LEU A 94 44.59 -29.94 -15.10
CA LEU A 94 45.63 -29.73 -16.12
C LEU A 94 46.27 -28.36 -15.99
N ALA A 95 45.47 -27.29 -15.86
CA ALA A 95 45.97 -25.93 -15.71
C ALA A 95 46.78 -25.74 -14.42
N ALA A 96 46.29 -26.29 -13.29
CA ALA A 96 47.01 -26.28 -12.03
C ALA A 96 48.34 -27.05 -12.13
N GLY A 97 48.33 -28.22 -12.79
CA GLY A 97 49.54 -29.02 -13.05
C GLY A 97 50.58 -28.28 -13.88
N VAL A 98 50.17 -27.63 -14.97
CA VAL A 98 51.06 -26.78 -15.80
C VAL A 98 51.62 -25.61 -14.98
N GLY A 99 50.78 -24.96 -14.17
CA GLY A 99 51.21 -23.85 -13.30
C GLY A 99 52.24 -24.28 -12.26
N ILE A 100 52.03 -25.43 -11.61
CA ILE A 100 52.97 -26.01 -10.63
C ILE A 100 54.29 -26.39 -11.32
N ALA A 101 54.23 -27.00 -12.51
CA ALA A 101 55.42 -27.36 -13.29
C ALA A 101 56.24 -26.12 -13.71
N ALA A 102 55.56 -25.04 -14.13
CA ALA A 102 56.20 -23.77 -14.47
C ALA A 102 56.82 -23.06 -13.24
N LEU A 103 56.29 -23.29 -12.05
CA LEU A 103 56.84 -22.76 -10.79
C LEU A 103 58.05 -23.57 -10.28
N GLY A 104 58.24 -24.79 -10.78
CA GLY A 104 59.30 -25.72 -10.36
C GLY A 104 60.73 -25.15 -10.40
N PRO A 105 61.16 -24.45 -11.48
CA PRO A 105 62.49 -23.82 -11.53
C PRO A 105 62.67 -22.71 -10.48
N PHE A 106 61.61 -21.97 -10.18
CA PHE A 106 61.63 -20.88 -9.20
C PHE A 106 61.75 -21.44 -7.78
N LEU A 107 61.00 -22.49 -7.46
CA LEU A 107 61.07 -23.18 -6.16
C LEU A 107 62.45 -23.81 -5.90
N ARG A 108 63.11 -24.28 -6.95
CA ARG A 108 64.51 -24.77 -6.89
C ARG A 108 65.49 -23.67 -6.52
N GLY A 109 65.28 -22.44 -6.99
CA GLY A 109 66.08 -21.27 -6.61
C GLY A 109 66.02 -20.93 -5.12
N PHE A 110 64.98 -21.39 -4.41
CA PHE A 110 64.83 -21.25 -2.95
C PHE A 110 65.34 -22.45 -2.15
N GLY A 111 66.02 -23.41 -2.79
CA GLY A 111 66.62 -24.56 -2.10
C GLY A 111 65.64 -25.70 -1.76
N ILE A 112 64.46 -25.74 -2.39
CA ILE A 112 63.50 -26.83 -2.22
C ILE A 112 63.93 -27.99 -3.13
N ALA A 113 64.29 -29.13 -2.53
CA ALA A 113 64.71 -30.33 -3.25
C ALA A 113 63.56 -30.92 -4.08
N GLU A 114 63.88 -31.43 -5.28
CA GLU A 114 62.96 -32.23 -6.09
C GLU A 114 62.49 -33.45 -5.28
N GLU A 115 61.22 -33.80 -5.40
CA GLU A 115 60.57 -34.91 -4.67
C GLU A 115 60.45 -34.70 -3.13
N SER A 116 60.64 -33.48 -2.63
CA SER A 116 60.43 -33.19 -1.21
C SER A 116 58.94 -33.13 -0.82
N LEU A 117 58.62 -33.57 0.39
CA LEU A 117 57.26 -33.48 0.96
C LEU A 117 56.71 -32.04 0.95
N LEU A 118 57.59 -31.04 1.05
CA LEU A 118 57.23 -29.63 0.96
C LEU A 118 56.70 -29.26 -0.43
N GLN A 119 57.35 -29.72 -1.51
CA GLN A 119 56.90 -29.46 -2.88
C GLN A 119 55.52 -30.07 -3.14
N TYR A 120 55.28 -31.30 -2.69
CA TYR A 120 53.99 -31.97 -2.82
C TYR A 120 52.87 -31.28 -2.04
N SER A 121 53.16 -30.79 -0.82
CA SER A 121 52.17 -30.07 0.00
C SER A 121 51.80 -28.70 -0.58
N ILE A 122 52.76 -27.99 -1.18
CA ILE A 122 52.52 -26.72 -1.88
C ILE A 122 51.64 -26.97 -3.12
N GLY A 123 51.98 -27.98 -3.94
CA GLY A 123 51.20 -28.34 -5.12
C GLY A 123 49.76 -28.73 -4.77
N ALA A 124 49.56 -29.57 -3.75
CA ALA A 124 48.23 -29.95 -3.28
C ALA A 124 47.43 -28.73 -2.77
N SER A 125 48.08 -27.80 -2.08
CA SER A 125 47.44 -26.58 -1.57
C SER A 125 46.99 -25.64 -2.70
N VAL A 126 47.82 -25.48 -3.75
CA VAL A 126 47.47 -24.68 -4.93
C VAL A 126 46.29 -25.32 -5.68
N CYS A 127 46.32 -26.63 -5.90
CA CYS A 127 45.21 -27.37 -6.50
C CYS A 127 43.90 -27.18 -5.71
N ALA A 128 43.98 -27.28 -4.38
CA ALA A 128 42.82 -27.12 -3.52
C ALA A 128 42.27 -25.68 -3.52
N ALA A 129 43.14 -24.68 -3.50
CA ALA A 129 42.74 -23.27 -3.58
C ALA A 129 42.05 -22.98 -4.92
N VAL A 130 42.67 -23.38 -6.03
CA VAL A 130 42.14 -23.19 -7.38
C VAL A 130 40.77 -23.87 -7.54
N GLY A 131 40.62 -25.11 -7.07
CA GLY A 131 39.34 -25.83 -7.04
C GLY A 131 38.27 -25.05 -6.27
N TYR A 132 38.56 -24.69 -5.02
CA TYR A 132 37.60 -24.02 -4.14
C TYR A 132 37.15 -22.64 -4.67
N PHE A 133 38.07 -21.80 -5.11
CA PHE A 133 37.75 -20.47 -5.62
C PHE A 133 36.98 -20.54 -6.94
N THR A 134 37.34 -21.47 -7.82
CA THR A 134 36.59 -21.69 -9.07
C THR A 134 35.16 -22.13 -8.77
N GLY A 135 34.96 -23.06 -7.83
CA GLY A 135 33.63 -23.51 -7.41
C GLY A 135 32.77 -22.41 -6.78
N ARG A 136 33.40 -21.40 -6.17
CA ARG A 136 32.71 -20.21 -5.67
C ARG A 136 32.40 -19.16 -6.74
N ALA A 137 33.24 -19.05 -7.78
CA ALA A 137 33.12 -18.04 -8.82
C ALA A 137 32.14 -18.43 -9.93
N VAL A 138 31.97 -19.73 -10.19
CA VAL A 138 31.13 -20.25 -11.28
C VAL A 138 29.63 -20.03 -11.04
N VAL A 139 29.20 -19.96 -9.78
CA VAL A 139 27.78 -19.74 -9.45
C VAL A 139 27.47 -18.26 -9.39
N ARG A 140 26.85 -17.75 -10.48
CA ARG A 140 26.10 -16.49 -10.40
C ARG A 140 24.76 -16.79 -9.74
N PRO A 141 24.40 -16.17 -8.60
CA PRO A 141 23.08 -16.36 -8.02
C PRO A 141 22.03 -15.84 -9.00
N GLU A 142 21.19 -16.72 -9.55
CA GLU A 142 19.99 -16.28 -10.25
C GLU A 142 19.10 -15.54 -9.23
N PRO A 143 18.62 -14.33 -9.56
CA PRO A 143 17.68 -13.64 -8.70
C PRO A 143 16.43 -14.53 -8.54
N PRO A 144 15.90 -14.70 -7.33
CA PRO A 144 14.75 -15.57 -7.12
C PRO A 144 13.61 -15.10 -8.02
N ALA A 145 13.12 -16.00 -8.87
CA ALA A 145 11.90 -15.78 -9.66
C ALA A 145 10.72 -15.64 -8.68
N ARG A 146 10.45 -14.41 -8.26
CA ARG A 146 9.30 -14.10 -7.41
C ARG A 146 8.06 -14.10 -8.29
N THR A 147 7.43 -15.25 -8.45
CA THR A 147 6.10 -15.35 -9.06
C THR A 147 5.09 -14.72 -8.11
N HIS A 148 4.39 -13.69 -8.57
CA HIS A 148 3.28 -13.11 -7.82
C HIS A 148 2.19 -14.16 -7.62
N GLN A 149 1.78 -14.38 -6.36
CA GLN A 149 0.78 -15.39 -6.03
C GLN A 149 -0.64 -14.80 -5.96
N ARG A 150 -0.83 -13.74 -5.17
CA ARG A 150 -2.13 -13.06 -4.97
C ARG A 150 -1.94 -11.71 -4.28
N GLY A 151 -2.97 -10.86 -4.37
CA GLY A 151 -3.03 -9.57 -3.69
C GLY A 151 -2.79 -8.39 -4.62
N ALA A 152 -2.51 -7.22 -4.03
CA ALA A 152 -2.30 -5.99 -4.77
C ALA A 152 -0.99 -6.05 -5.57
N ILE A 153 -1.10 -5.77 -6.87
CA ILE A 153 0.05 -5.67 -7.77
C ILE A 153 0.37 -4.19 -7.96
N VAL A 154 1.61 -3.80 -7.66
CA VAL A 154 2.11 -2.47 -7.98
C VAL A 154 2.70 -2.51 -9.39
N ILE A 155 2.13 -1.72 -10.28
CA ILE A 155 2.55 -1.64 -11.68
C ILE A 155 3.22 -0.29 -11.91
N ASP A 156 4.36 -0.29 -12.59
CA ASP A 156 4.92 0.96 -13.13
C ASP A 156 4.04 1.47 -14.28
N ALA A 157 3.28 2.51 -13.97
CA ALA A 157 2.40 3.22 -14.89
C ALA A 157 3.08 3.63 -16.20
N ARG A 158 4.35 4.07 -16.17
CA ARG A 158 5.07 4.51 -17.39
C ARG A 158 5.32 3.36 -18.34
N ARG A 159 5.38 2.12 -17.83
CA ARG A 159 5.43 0.90 -18.64
C ARG A 159 4.04 0.54 -19.14
N ALA A 160 3.04 0.51 -18.27
CA ALA A 160 1.66 0.11 -18.61
C ALA A 160 1.06 0.95 -19.75
N VAL A 161 1.20 2.28 -19.71
CA VAL A 161 0.67 3.17 -20.76
C VAL A 161 1.35 2.92 -22.12
N ARG A 162 2.64 2.58 -22.14
CA ARG A 162 3.38 2.21 -23.37
C ARG A 162 2.93 0.87 -23.94
N THR A 163 2.69 -0.13 -23.09
CA THR A 163 2.23 -1.46 -23.53
C THR A 163 0.80 -1.42 -24.05
N SER A 164 -0.08 -0.63 -23.42
CA SER A 164 -1.44 -0.40 -23.91
C SER A 164 -1.41 0.25 -25.29
N ARG A 165 -0.62 1.31 -25.50
CA ARG A 165 -0.44 1.94 -26.82
C ARG A 165 0.11 0.98 -27.89
N ARG A 166 0.98 0.03 -27.52
CA ARG A 166 1.55 -0.97 -28.46
C ARG A 166 0.59 -2.12 -28.80
N ARG A 167 -0.24 -2.61 -27.86
CA ARG A 167 -1.28 -3.61 -28.15
C ARG A 167 -2.47 -3.05 -28.96
N LEU A 168 -2.59 -1.73 -29.03
CA LEU A 168 -3.60 -1.01 -29.79
C LEU A 168 -3.28 -0.89 -31.30
N GLY A 169 -2.23 -1.54 -31.81
CA GLY A 169 -1.79 -1.46 -33.21
C GLY A 169 -2.55 -2.34 -34.22
N LEU A 170 -3.47 -3.21 -33.81
CA LEU A 170 -4.28 -4.03 -34.72
C LEU A 170 -5.75 -4.06 -34.26
N SER A 171 -6.61 -3.25 -34.89
CA SER A 171 -7.96 -3.61 -35.36
C SER A 171 -8.83 -2.36 -35.58
N ARG A 172 -9.67 -2.38 -36.61
CA ARG A 172 -10.46 -1.27 -37.21
C ARG A 172 -11.57 -0.68 -36.30
N THR A 173 -11.51 -0.83 -34.98
CA THR A 173 -12.44 -0.26 -33.98
C THR A 173 -12.11 1.19 -33.56
N PHE A 174 -11.32 1.90 -34.37
CA PHE A 174 -10.69 3.17 -34.00
C PHE A 174 -11.64 4.37 -33.89
N SER A 175 -12.73 4.44 -34.65
CA SER A 175 -13.65 5.60 -34.60
C SER A 175 -14.43 5.65 -33.28
N ARG A 176 -14.88 4.51 -32.77
CA ARG A 176 -15.63 4.39 -31.51
C ARG A 176 -14.72 4.58 -30.29
N ARG A 177 -13.48 4.07 -30.33
CA ARG A 177 -12.49 4.25 -29.25
C ARG A 177 -11.91 5.66 -29.14
N ARG A 178 -11.81 6.42 -30.25
CA ARG A 178 -11.34 7.81 -30.20
C ARG A 178 -12.36 8.77 -29.58
N ARG A 179 -13.66 8.49 -29.73
CA ARG A 179 -14.73 9.16 -28.97
C ARG A 179 -14.67 8.81 -27.49
N LEU A 180 -14.60 7.51 -27.16
CA LEU A 180 -14.44 7.04 -25.78
C LEU A 180 -13.21 7.63 -25.07
N ALA A 181 -12.16 8.01 -25.80
CA ALA A 181 -10.97 8.64 -25.23
C ALA A 181 -11.09 10.16 -25.02
N ARG A 182 -12.05 10.85 -25.66
CA ARG A 182 -12.34 12.27 -25.41
C ARG A 182 -13.33 12.45 -24.24
N ASP A 183 -14.17 11.45 -24.02
CA ASP A 183 -15.24 11.48 -23.01
C ASP A 183 -14.89 10.64 -21.77
N ALA A 184 -13.66 10.12 -21.67
CA ALA A 184 -13.24 9.36 -20.50
C ALA A 184 -12.80 10.29 -19.39
N LEU A 185 -13.34 10.09 -18.19
CA LEU A 185 -12.79 10.71 -16.99
C LEU A 185 -11.35 10.23 -16.78
N THR A 186 -10.50 11.12 -16.27
CA THR A 186 -9.14 10.76 -15.88
C THR A 186 -8.86 11.11 -14.43
N LEU A 187 -8.06 10.27 -13.79
CA LEU A 187 -7.57 10.50 -12.44
C LEU A 187 -6.05 10.38 -12.44
N ALA A 188 -5.34 11.48 -12.18
CA ALA A 188 -3.88 11.57 -12.27
C ALA A 188 -3.33 11.13 -13.65
N GLY A 189 -4.07 11.44 -14.72
CA GLY A 189 -3.74 11.09 -16.10
C GLY A 189 -4.06 9.64 -16.49
N PHE A 190 -4.68 8.85 -15.60
CA PHE A 190 -5.14 7.50 -15.92
C PHE A 190 -6.63 7.52 -16.28
N PRO A 191 -7.03 6.91 -17.40
CA PRO A 191 -8.44 6.81 -17.75
C PRO A 191 -9.18 5.96 -16.72
N VAL A 192 -10.30 6.48 -16.24
CA VAL A 192 -11.28 5.78 -15.44
C VAL A 192 -12.24 5.07 -16.39
N THR A 193 -12.55 3.81 -16.11
CA THR A 193 -13.55 3.08 -16.90
C THR A 193 -14.95 3.51 -16.50
N SER A 194 -15.92 3.51 -17.42
CA SER A 194 -17.30 3.90 -17.11
C SER A 194 -17.93 3.06 -15.99
N GLU A 195 -17.49 1.81 -15.82
CA GLU A 195 -17.90 0.94 -14.69
C GLU A 195 -17.34 1.41 -13.35
N ASP A 196 -16.17 2.05 -13.33
CA ASP A 196 -15.52 2.54 -12.11
C ASP A 196 -16.02 3.94 -11.71
N GLU A 197 -16.55 4.73 -12.66
CA GLU A 197 -17.08 6.08 -12.38
C GLU A 197 -18.15 6.08 -11.28
N VAL A 198 -19.01 5.05 -11.26
CA VAL A 198 -20.13 4.91 -10.32
C VAL A 198 -19.76 4.30 -8.97
N LYS A 199 -18.50 3.90 -8.75
CA LYS A 199 -18.04 3.23 -7.51
C LYS A 199 -17.59 4.19 -6.41
N HIS A 200 -17.72 5.49 -6.66
CA HIS A 200 -17.22 6.59 -5.85
C HIS A 200 -15.68 6.62 -5.71
N PHE A 201 -15.14 7.82 -5.50
CA PHE A 201 -13.71 8.04 -5.31
C PHE A 201 -13.43 8.56 -3.91
N LYS A 202 -12.43 7.97 -3.23
CA LYS A 202 -11.91 8.47 -1.96
C LYS A 202 -10.48 8.97 -2.13
N LEU A 203 -10.31 10.29 -2.14
CA LEU A 203 -9.00 10.92 -2.25
C LEU A 203 -8.42 11.23 -0.87
N ILE A 204 -7.34 10.54 -0.50
CA ILE A 204 -6.67 10.67 0.80
C ILE A 204 -5.27 11.25 0.60
N GLY A 205 -4.93 12.28 1.36
CA GLY A 205 -3.61 12.90 1.32
C GLY A 205 -3.51 14.13 2.24
N ALA A 206 -2.30 14.52 2.61
CA ALA A 206 -2.06 15.72 3.40
C ALA A 206 -2.43 17.00 2.63
N THR A 207 -2.48 18.14 3.32
CA THR A 207 -2.64 19.44 2.65
C THR A 207 -1.48 19.67 1.68
N GLY A 208 -1.77 20.15 0.48
CA GLY A 208 -0.77 20.39 -0.57
C GLY A 208 -0.36 19.18 -1.41
N THR A 209 -0.87 17.96 -1.16
CA THR A 209 -0.51 16.77 -1.97
C THR A 209 -1.24 16.66 -3.32
N GLY A 210 -1.98 17.69 -3.73
CA GLY A 210 -2.66 17.71 -5.03
C GLY A 210 -4.07 17.10 -5.07
N LYS A 211 -4.74 16.88 -3.93
CA LYS A 211 -6.14 16.38 -3.90
C LYS A 211 -7.09 17.24 -4.75
N SER A 212 -7.08 18.56 -4.55
CA SER A 212 -7.92 19.48 -5.32
C SER A 212 -7.55 19.48 -6.80
N THR A 213 -6.28 19.26 -7.15
CA THR A 213 -5.85 19.14 -8.55
C THR A 213 -6.46 17.89 -9.20
N ALA A 214 -6.45 16.76 -8.52
CA ALA A 214 -7.09 15.53 -9.00
C ALA A 214 -8.62 15.66 -9.12
N ILE A 215 -9.27 16.37 -8.19
CA ILE A 215 -10.71 16.67 -8.29
C ILE A 215 -11.01 17.58 -9.49
N ARG A 216 -10.19 18.62 -9.72
CA ARG A 216 -10.36 19.50 -10.90
C ARG A 216 -10.18 18.74 -12.22
N GLU A 217 -9.25 17.78 -12.28
CA GLU A 217 -9.10 16.92 -13.45
C GLU A 217 -10.39 16.14 -13.75
N LEU A 218 -10.96 15.48 -12.73
CA LEU A 218 -12.22 14.75 -12.85
C LEU A 218 -13.37 15.67 -13.27
N LEU A 219 -13.55 16.79 -12.56
CA LEU A 219 -14.63 17.75 -12.85
C LEU A 219 -14.49 18.36 -14.24
N GLY A 220 -13.28 18.72 -14.67
CA GLY A 220 -13.05 19.29 -16.00
C GLY A 220 -13.46 18.32 -17.11
N ALA A 221 -13.12 17.04 -16.98
CA ALA A 221 -13.53 16.02 -17.94
C ALA A 221 -15.05 15.77 -17.90
N ALA A 222 -15.65 15.68 -16.70
CA ALA A 222 -17.08 15.45 -16.53
C ALA A 222 -17.93 16.59 -17.10
N LEU A 223 -17.59 17.84 -16.77
CA LEU A 223 -18.30 19.02 -17.26
C LEU A 223 -18.12 19.20 -18.77
N ALA A 224 -16.92 18.94 -19.31
CA ALA A 224 -16.70 18.97 -20.76
C ALA A 224 -17.49 17.89 -21.51
N ARG A 225 -17.78 16.75 -20.86
CA ARG A 225 -18.65 15.69 -21.35
C ARG A 225 -20.15 16.05 -21.27
N GLY A 226 -20.50 17.09 -20.51
CA GLY A 226 -21.88 17.52 -20.27
C GLY A 226 -22.54 16.87 -19.05
N ASP A 227 -21.75 16.30 -18.14
CA ASP A 227 -22.27 15.74 -16.89
C ASP A 227 -22.65 16.85 -15.91
N CYS A 228 -23.66 16.59 -15.07
CA CYS A 228 -24.04 17.48 -13.97
C CYS A 228 -23.21 17.19 -12.72
N ALA A 229 -22.83 18.24 -11.98
CA ALA A 229 -22.11 18.13 -10.73
C ALA A 229 -22.72 19.04 -9.65
N VAL A 230 -22.83 18.52 -8.42
CA VAL A 230 -23.10 19.30 -7.21
C VAL A 230 -21.80 19.39 -6.41
N ILE A 231 -21.32 20.60 -6.16
CA ILE A 231 -19.99 20.83 -5.59
C ILE A 231 -20.12 21.58 -4.26
N ALA A 232 -19.69 20.95 -3.17
CA ALA A 232 -19.47 21.64 -1.90
C ALA A 232 -18.13 22.38 -1.95
N ASP A 233 -18.18 23.70 -2.13
CA ASP A 233 -17.03 24.55 -2.44
C ASP A 233 -16.82 25.65 -1.40
N PRO A 234 -16.25 25.32 -0.21
CA PRO A 234 -16.14 26.27 0.90
C PRO A 234 -15.21 27.46 0.63
N ASP A 235 -14.23 27.32 -0.28
CA ASP A 235 -13.31 28.40 -0.66
C ASP A 235 -13.68 29.10 -1.98
N GLY A 236 -14.78 28.67 -2.63
CA GLY A 236 -15.20 29.19 -3.93
C GLY A 236 -14.19 28.88 -5.06
N GLY A 237 -13.27 27.94 -4.84
CA GLY A 237 -12.18 27.65 -5.76
C GLY A 237 -12.65 26.93 -7.02
N TYR A 238 -13.69 26.10 -6.91
CA TYR A 238 -14.29 25.41 -8.04
C TYR A 238 -15.27 26.32 -8.79
N LEU A 239 -16.05 27.13 -8.06
CA LEU A 239 -16.93 28.15 -8.61
C LEU A 239 -16.16 29.06 -9.57
N ARG A 240 -15.04 29.65 -9.11
CA ARG A 240 -14.21 30.53 -9.95
C ARG A 240 -13.65 29.88 -11.22
N HIS A 241 -13.52 28.56 -11.23
CA HIS A 241 -12.88 27.83 -12.31
C HIS A 241 -13.87 27.22 -13.30
N PHE A 242 -15.04 26.78 -12.81
CA PHE A 242 -15.99 25.99 -13.59
C PHE A 242 -17.34 26.68 -13.78
N TYR A 243 -17.70 27.68 -12.97
CA TYR A 243 -19.01 28.32 -13.05
C TYR A 243 -19.24 28.97 -14.41
N ASP A 244 -20.42 28.70 -14.98
CA ASP A 244 -20.90 29.29 -16.22
C ASP A 244 -22.39 29.63 -16.11
N ARG A 245 -22.68 30.92 -16.10
CA ARG A 245 -24.07 31.42 -16.03
C ARG A 245 -24.86 31.11 -17.30
N GLU A 246 -24.23 31.12 -18.47
CA GLU A 246 -24.92 30.87 -19.76
C GLU A 246 -25.30 29.39 -19.89
N ARG A 247 -24.51 28.49 -19.29
CA ARG A 247 -24.85 27.07 -19.15
C ARG A 247 -26.03 26.83 -18.18
N GLY A 248 -26.35 27.79 -17.33
CA GLY A 248 -27.40 27.70 -16.33
C GLY A 248 -26.93 27.17 -14.98
N ASP A 249 -25.65 27.31 -14.65
CA ASP A 249 -25.13 26.90 -13.34
C ASP A 249 -25.78 27.69 -12.20
N VAL A 250 -26.11 26.98 -11.12
CA VAL A 250 -26.78 27.54 -9.94
C VAL A 250 -25.80 27.61 -8.78
N VAL A 251 -25.75 28.78 -8.14
CA VAL A 251 -25.07 28.97 -6.85
C VAL A 251 -26.12 28.91 -5.75
N LEU A 252 -25.78 28.23 -4.65
CA LEU A 252 -26.56 28.19 -3.42
C LEU A 252 -25.70 28.73 -2.27
N ASN A 253 -25.72 30.05 -2.09
CA ASN A 253 -25.07 30.75 -1.00
C ASN A 253 -25.90 31.99 -0.62
N PRO A 254 -26.48 32.06 0.60
CA PRO A 254 -27.32 33.17 1.01
C PRO A 254 -26.59 34.53 1.08
N PHE A 255 -25.26 34.52 1.11
CA PHE A 255 -24.43 35.73 1.19
C PHE A 255 -23.88 36.19 -0.16
N GLU A 256 -24.11 35.43 -1.24
CA GLU A 256 -23.63 35.78 -2.59
C GLU A 256 -24.74 36.48 -3.39
N PRO A 257 -24.53 37.72 -3.86
CA PRO A 257 -25.52 38.44 -4.66
C PRO A 257 -25.92 37.68 -5.92
N GLY A 258 -27.22 37.53 -6.16
CA GLY A 258 -27.74 36.85 -7.35
C GLY A 258 -27.67 35.32 -7.30
N SER A 259 -27.25 34.74 -6.17
CA SER A 259 -27.41 33.31 -5.88
C SER A 259 -28.88 32.90 -5.86
N ALA A 260 -29.17 31.64 -6.18
CA ALA A 260 -30.48 31.08 -5.91
C ALA A 260 -30.71 31.01 -4.40
N ARG A 261 -31.96 31.21 -4.00
CA ARG A 261 -32.43 31.00 -2.63
C ARG A 261 -33.06 29.63 -2.54
N TRP A 262 -32.78 28.92 -1.46
CA TRP A 262 -33.41 27.65 -1.20
C TRP A 262 -34.81 27.86 -0.62
N ASP A 263 -35.81 27.28 -1.27
CA ASP A 263 -37.19 27.24 -0.78
C ASP A 263 -37.47 25.85 -0.21
N LEU A 264 -37.50 25.75 1.12
CA LEU A 264 -37.77 24.50 1.83
C LEU A 264 -39.14 23.92 1.48
N PHE A 265 -40.16 24.77 1.35
CA PHE A 265 -41.51 24.30 1.03
C PHE A 265 -41.62 23.82 -0.42
N GLY A 266 -40.75 24.33 -1.32
CA GLY A 266 -40.63 23.87 -2.69
C GLY A 266 -40.14 22.41 -2.83
N GLU A 267 -39.50 21.86 -1.80
CA GLU A 267 -39.04 20.47 -1.77
C GLU A 267 -40.14 19.47 -1.34
N ILE A 268 -41.29 19.97 -0.86
CA ILE A 268 -42.38 19.13 -0.33
C ILE A 268 -43.40 18.87 -1.44
N SER A 269 -43.46 17.63 -1.92
CA SER A 269 -44.48 17.17 -2.89
C SER A 269 -45.40 16.10 -2.31
N ASN A 270 -44.95 15.36 -1.29
CA ASN A 270 -45.64 14.28 -0.62
C ASN A 270 -45.46 14.38 0.90
N ASP A 271 -46.34 13.73 1.66
CA ASP A 271 -46.34 13.79 3.13
C ASP A 271 -45.00 13.33 3.75
N TYR A 272 -44.33 12.35 3.13
CA TYR A 272 -43.06 11.82 3.63
C TYR A 272 -41.84 12.70 3.34
N ASP A 273 -41.96 13.73 2.48
CA ASP A 273 -40.83 14.61 2.13
C ASP A 273 -40.38 15.44 3.34
N VAL A 274 -41.32 15.81 4.22
CA VAL A 274 -41.02 16.53 5.46
C VAL A 274 -40.11 15.72 6.37
N GLU A 275 -40.35 14.41 6.49
CA GLU A 275 -39.50 13.53 7.31
C GLU A 275 -38.09 13.39 6.72
N GLN A 276 -37.98 13.38 5.39
CA GLN A 276 -36.70 13.32 4.68
C GLN A 276 -35.89 14.62 4.85
N LEU A 277 -36.56 15.77 4.78
CA LEU A 277 -35.97 17.07 5.09
C LEU A 277 -35.50 17.12 6.55
N ALA A 278 -36.34 16.65 7.49
CA ALA A 278 -36.00 16.58 8.90
C ALA A 278 -34.74 15.74 9.14
N ARG A 279 -34.61 14.60 8.45
CA ARG A 279 -33.43 13.73 8.57
C ARG A 279 -32.18 14.32 7.93
N SER A 280 -32.33 15.11 6.87
CA SER A 280 -31.23 15.79 6.19
C SER A 280 -30.68 16.95 7.01
N LEU A 281 -31.55 17.78 7.59
CA LEU A 281 -31.18 18.92 8.45
C LEU A 281 -30.71 18.48 9.84
N ILE A 282 -31.31 17.43 10.39
CA ILE A 282 -31.01 16.88 11.73
C ILE A 282 -30.47 15.45 11.56
N PRO A 283 -29.21 15.28 11.12
CA PRO A 283 -28.64 13.97 10.82
C PRO A 283 -28.49 13.12 12.09
N ASP A 284 -28.48 11.80 11.91
CA ASP A 284 -28.23 10.88 13.02
C ASP A 284 -26.81 11.01 13.57
N HIS A 285 -26.69 10.79 14.87
CA HIS A 285 -25.40 10.73 15.56
C HIS A 285 -25.37 9.51 16.48
N GLU A 286 -24.20 8.88 16.60
CA GLU A 286 -23.98 7.84 17.59
C GLU A 286 -23.64 8.48 18.93
N GLY A 287 -24.33 8.09 20.01
CA GLY A 287 -24.04 8.60 21.35
C GLY A 287 -25.30 8.90 22.17
N THR A 288 -25.09 9.57 23.30
CA THR A 288 -26.12 9.94 24.28
C THR A 288 -27.19 10.87 23.72
N ASP A 289 -26.87 11.63 22.66
CA ASP A 289 -27.74 12.67 22.11
C ASP A 289 -28.72 12.17 21.03
N ARG A 290 -28.72 10.86 20.76
CA ARG A 290 -29.56 10.24 19.73
C ARG A 290 -31.05 10.52 19.94
N SER A 291 -31.54 10.43 21.17
CA SER A 291 -32.94 10.65 21.52
C SER A 291 -33.37 12.09 21.28
N TRP A 292 -32.52 13.07 21.62
CA TRP A 292 -32.82 14.49 21.42
C TRP A 292 -32.98 14.87 19.95
N ARG A 293 -32.13 14.32 19.08
CA ARG A 293 -32.26 14.51 17.62
C ARG A 293 -33.53 13.89 17.06
N ALA A 294 -33.95 12.73 17.59
CA ALA A 294 -35.21 12.12 17.20
C ALA A 294 -36.41 13.02 17.57
N TYR A 295 -36.46 13.53 18.81
CA TYR A 295 -37.50 14.46 19.25
C TYR A 295 -37.48 15.77 18.46
N ALA A 296 -36.30 16.31 18.14
CA ALA A 296 -36.15 17.49 17.30
C ALA A 296 -36.72 17.27 15.88
N ARG A 297 -36.52 16.09 15.28
CA ARG A 297 -37.16 15.74 14.00
C ARG A 297 -38.67 15.63 14.11
N THR A 298 -39.19 15.04 15.18
CA THR A 298 -40.64 14.97 15.43
C THR A 298 -41.24 16.38 15.55
N PHE A 299 -40.59 17.28 16.30
CA PHE A 299 -41.01 18.66 16.43
C PHE A 299 -40.93 19.43 15.10
N PHE A 300 -39.79 19.36 14.42
CA PHE A 300 -39.59 19.99 13.11
C PHE A 300 -40.64 19.52 12.09
N SER A 301 -40.89 18.21 12.02
CA SER A 301 -41.84 17.65 11.05
C SER A 301 -43.26 18.10 11.34
N ALA A 302 -43.70 18.05 12.60
CA ALA A 302 -45.03 18.51 12.99
C ALA A 302 -45.24 20.00 12.65
N VAL A 303 -44.30 20.87 13.00
CA VAL A 303 -44.42 22.32 12.72
C VAL A 303 -44.41 22.57 11.21
N THR A 304 -43.50 21.95 10.46
CA THR A 304 -43.37 22.15 9.02
C THR A 304 -44.61 21.64 8.28
N SER A 305 -45.10 20.44 8.61
CA SER A 305 -46.32 19.87 8.02
C SER A 305 -47.54 20.74 8.32
N GLN A 306 -47.70 21.23 9.55
CA GLN A 306 -48.85 22.08 9.90
C GLN A 306 -48.77 23.45 9.20
N ALA A 307 -47.58 24.05 9.13
CA ALA A 307 -47.39 25.30 8.39
C ALA A 307 -47.67 25.12 6.89
N HIS A 308 -47.21 24.02 6.30
CA HIS A 308 -47.46 23.71 4.89
C HIS A 308 -48.94 23.43 4.61
N ALA A 309 -49.60 22.66 5.46
CA ALA A 309 -51.04 22.36 5.36
C ALA A 309 -51.92 23.61 5.52
N ALA A 310 -51.46 24.58 6.32
CA ALA A 310 -52.07 25.91 6.43
C ALA A 310 -51.80 26.81 5.21
N GLY A 311 -51.09 26.32 4.19
CA GLY A 311 -50.75 27.06 2.97
C GLY A 311 -49.59 28.04 3.11
N SER A 312 -48.84 27.99 4.22
CA SER A 312 -47.66 28.83 4.38
C SER A 312 -46.55 28.37 3.43
N ARG A 313 -45.91 29.36 2.78
CA ARG A 313 -44.68 29.18 1.99
C ARG A 313 -43.56 30.09 2.48
N ASP A 314 -43.73 30.67 3.66
CA ASP A 314 -42.77 31.63 4.21
C ASP A 314 -41.77 30.91 5.13
N VAL A 315 -40.53 30.77 4.64
CA VAL A 315 -39.43 30.17 5.40
C VAL A 315 -39.07 31.00 6.63
N ARG A 316 -39.29 32.33 6.59
CA ARG A 316 -39.09 33.21 7.76
C ARG A 316 -40.04 32.87 8.88
N GLU A 317 -41.30 32.68 8.53
CA GLU A 317 -42.33 32.29 9.48
C GLU A 317 -42.06 30.89 10.04
N LEU A 318 -41.65 29.94 9.18
CA LEU A 318 -41.24 28.61 9.65
C LEU A 318 -40.06 28.70 10.65
N TYR A 319 -39.06 29.51 10.36
CA TYR A 319 -37.93 29.74 11.28
C TYR A 319 -38.40 30.35 12.61
N ARG A 320 -39.29 31.35 12.57
CA ARG A 320 -39.90 31.95 13.77
C ARG A 320 -40.61 30.89 14.61
N LEU A 321 -41.45 30.06 13.99
CA LEU A 321 -42.17 28.97 14.66
C LEU A 321 -41.24 27.95 15.32
N LEU A 322 -40.18 27.55 14.61
CA LEU A 322 -39.23 26.55 15.12
C LEU A 322 -38.35 27.09 16.26
N VAL A 323 -37.97 28.37 16.21
CA VAL A 323 -36.91 28.92 17.09
C VAL A 323 -37.43 29.84 18.18
N THR A 324 -38.43 30.68 17.90
CA THR A 324 -38.78 31.82 18.77
C THR A 324 -40.24 31.85 19.22
N ALA A 325 -41.16 31.17 18.51
CA ALA A 325 -42.58 31.20 18.83
C ALA A 325 -42.88 30.78 20.27
N GLY A 326 -43.92 31.39 20.84
CA GLY A 326 -44.34 31.09 22.21
C GLY A 326 -44.95 29.69 22.32
N THR A 327 -44.82 29.06 23.49
CA THR A 327 -45.37 27.72 23.74
C THR A 327 -46.89 27.67 23.54
N ALA A 328 -47.63 28.74 23.90
CA ALA A 328 -49.08 28.78 23.72
C ALA A 328 -49.49 28.72 22.23
N GLU A 329 -48.81 29.48 21.38
CA GLU A 329 -49.00 29.47 19.92
C GLU A 329 -48.68 28.08 19.34
N LEU A 330 -47.52 27.52 19.72
CA LEU A 330 -47.13 26.20 19.22
C LEU A 330 -48.05 25.09 19.69
N LYS A 331 -48.58 25.16 20.93
CA LYS A 331 -49.57 24.19 21.44
C LYS A 331 -50.77 24.10 20.51
N THR A 332 -51.27 25.24 20.05
CA THR A 332 -52.37 25.29 19.08
C THR A 332 -51.95 24.72 17.73
N LEU A 333 -50.76 25.07 17.25
CA LEU A 333 -50.27 24.62 15.94
C LEU A 333 -50.07 23.10 15.87
N VAL A 334 -49.46 22.48 16.88
CA VAL A 334 -49.09 21.06 16.85
C VAL A 334 -50.13 20.15 17.51
N ALA A 335 -51.30 20.67 17.88
CA ALA A 335 -52.39 19.88 18.44
C ALA A 335 -52.78 18.74 17.49
N GLY A 336 -52.94 17.52 18.03
CA GLY A 336 -53.22 16.31 17.27
C GLY A 336 -52.01 15.69 16.55
N THR A 337 -50.81 16.29 16.68
CA THR A 337 -49.58 15.74 16.08
C THR A 337 -48.73 14.99 17.11
N PRO A 338 -47.76 14.15 16.66
CA PRO A 338 -46.80 13.51 17.56
C PRO A 338 -45.93 14.46 18.39
N ALA A 339 -45.87 15.75 18.06
CA ALA A 339 -45.13 16.75 18.83
C ALA A 339 -45.94 17.39 19.97
N GLN A 340 -47.26 17.15 20.04
CA GLN A 340 -48.13 17.71 21.09
C GLN A 340 -47.61 17.44 22.52
N PRO A 341 -47.19 16.21 22.89
CA PRO A 341 -46.74 15.92 24.25
C PRO A 341 -45.55 16.75 24.69
N PHE A 342 -44.70 17.21 23.76
CA PHE A 342 -43.51 18.00 24.09
C PHE A 342 -43.86 19.36 24.68
N LEU A 343 -44.99 19.94 24.28
CA LEU A 343 -45.38 21.29 24.69
C LEU A 343 -46.24 21.31 25.96
N GLU A 344 -46.59 20.15 26.53
CA GLU A 344 -47.37 20.09 27.77
C GLU A 344 -46.69 20.83 28.92
N GLU A 345 -47.49 21.38 29.85
CA GLU A 345 -47.00 22.32 30.87
C GLU A 345 -45.86 21.74 31.75
N HIS A 346 -45.89 20.44 32.03
CA HIS A 346 -44.87 19.75 32.81
C HIS A 346 -43.58 19.42 32.03
N ASN A 347 -43.58 19.57 30.70
CA ASN A 347 -42.47 19.18 29.81
C ASN A 347 -41.59 20.36 29.35
N GLY A 348 -41.75 21.55 29.92
CA GLY A 348 -41.01 22.76 29.49
C GLY A 348 -39.49 22.57 29.33
N ARG A 349 -38.80 21.99 30.32
CA ARG A 349 -37.34 21.73 30.24
C ARG A 349 -36.96 20.77 29.11
N MET A 350 -37.79 19.77 28.85
CA MET A 350 -37.58 18.83 27.75
C MET A 350 -37.74 19.56 26.42
N PHE A 351 -38.78 20.38 26.30
CA PHE A 351 -39.02 21.17 25.11
C PHE A 351 -37.91 22.18 24.82
N ASP A 352 -37.40 22.88 25.84
CA ASP A 352 -36.25 23.79 25.69
C ASP A 352 -35.04 23.06 25.08
N SER A 353 -34.82 21.81 25.48
CA SER A 353 -33.74 20.96 24.94
C SER A 353 -34.01 20.56 23.48
N ILE A 354 -35.24 20.17 23.15
CA ILE A 354 -35.67 19.84 21.78
C ILE A 354 -35.51 21.05 20.86
N ARG A 355 -35.97 22.23 21.31
CA ARG A 355 -35.87 23.49 20.58
C ARG A 355 -34.43 23.91 20.39
N SER A 356 -33.56 23.73 21.38
CA SER A 356 -32.12 24.01 21.26
C SER A 356 -31.46 23.19 20.14
N VAL A 357 -31.73 21.87 20.10
CA VAL A 357 -31.24 21.00 19.01
C VAL A 357 -31.80 21.41 17.66
N THR A 358 -33.11 21.71 17.61
CA THR A 358 -33.78 22.15 16.37
C THR A 358 -33.17 23.46 15.86
N SER A 359 -33.03 24.47 16.72
CA SER A 359 -32.47 25.79 16.41
C SER A 359 -31.05 25.70 15.85
N SER A 360 -30.19 24.87 16.46
CA SER A 360 -28.83 24.65 15.96
C SER A 360 -28.84 24.07 14.53
N ALA A 361 -29.72 23.12 14.26
CA ALA A 361 -29.82 22.46 12.96
C ALA A 361 -30.41 23.34 11.86
N VAL A 362 -31.37 24.20 12.20
CA VAL A 362 -32.10 25.05 11.22
C VAL A 362 -31.57 26.47 11.14
N SER A 363 -30.45 26.78 11.78
CA SER A 363 -29.85 28.13 11.80
C SER A 363 -29.62 28.73 10.41
N ALA A 364 -29.37 27.90 9.40
CA ALA A 364 -29.21 28.34 8.01
C ALA A 364 -30.49 28.97 7.42
N LEU A 365 -31.68 28.59 7.93
CA LEU A 365 -32.97 29.10 7.46
C LEU A 365 -33.10 30.62 7.66
N ASP A 366 -32.49 31.17 8.71
CA ASP A 366 -32.51 32.61 8.98
C ASP A 366 -31.93 33.41 7.81
N TYR A 367 -30.90 32.86 7.15
CA TYR A 367 -30.22 33.54 6.04
C TYR A 367 -30.87 33.35 4.67
N VAL A 368 -31.77 32.37 4.51
CA VAL A 368 -32.50 32.12 3.25
C VAL A 368 -33.93 32.67 3.26
N SER A 369 -34.36 33.20 4.42
CA SER A 369 -35.70 33.73 4.68
C SER A 369 -35.95 35.16 4.22
#